data_AF-A0A349HNL4-F1
#
_entry.id   AF-A0A349HNL4-F1
#
_cell.length_a   1.000
_cell.length_b   1.000
_cell.length_c   1.000
_cell.angle_alpha   90.00
_cell.angle_beta   90.00
_cell.angle_gamma   90.00
#
_symmetry.space_group_name_H-M   'P 1'
#
loop_
_entity.id
_entity.type
_entity.pdbx_description
1 polymer ?
#
loop_
_entity_poly.entity_id
_entity_poly.type
_entity_poly.pdbx_seq_one_letter_code
_entity_poly.pdbx_strand_id
1 'polypeptide(L)'
;MKSINKMRNYYLVFFVIAALLTLWFALKFIYEAAFIFGNISIVLLLYVIKQNRLLYDTRLIYDNCIFKIPSATVSTSNSEIKLAVEEIVVSAFGLIIGNKIYKWGYHGAYGVKLKAIEINPERVYLTFGDASKTARVELLHGITNKQEVLDIKQKFWRETGIDTVVNGW
;
A
#
# COMPACT_ATOMS: atom_id res chain seq x y z
N MET A 1 -7.79 -2.27 2.55
CA MET A 1 -7.37 -3.35 3.49
C MET A 1 -8.34 -4.51 3.66
N LYS A 2 -9.65 -4.32 3.91
CA LYS A 2 -10.60 -5.44 4.15
C LYS A 2 -10.64 -6.47 2.99
N SER A 3 -10.66 -6.00 1.74
CA SER A 3 -10.65 -6.88 0.56
C SER A 3 -9.39 -7.75 0.45
N ILE A 4 -8.20 -7.17 0.71
CA ILE A 4 -6.91 -7.87 0.65
C ILE A 4 -6.83 -8.97 1.72
N ASN A 5 -7.28 -8.68 2.95
CA ASN A 5 -7.36 -9.68 4.02
C ASN A 5 -8.29 -10.85 3.67
N LYS A 6 -9.44 -10.55 3.04
CA LYS A 6 -10.42 -11.56 2.62
C LYS A 6 -9.81 -12.50 1.57
N MET A 7 -9.15 -11.95 0.55
CA MET A 7 -8.48 -12.74 -0.50
C MET A 7 -7.36 -13.62 0.06
N ARG A 8 -6.51 -13.07 0.95
CA ARG A 8 -5.48 -13.86 1.65
C ARG A 8 -6.08 -15.06 2.38
N ASN A 9 -7.16 -14.84 3.14
CA ASN A 9 -7.78 -15.91 3.93
C ASN A 9 -8.34 -17.01 3.01
N TYR A 10 -8.92 -16.66 1.86
CA TYR A 10 -9.33 -17.67 0.88
C TYR A 10 -8.14 -18.50 0.37
N TYR A 11 -7.05 -17.85 -0.07
CA TYR A 11 -5.87 -18.58 -0.53
C TYR A 11 -5.26 -19.48 0.56
N LEU A 12 -5.29 -19.03 1.82
CA LEU A 12 -4.80 -19.81 2.95
C LEU A 12 -5.68 -21.04 3.20
N VAL A 13 -7.00 -20.90 3.18
CA VAL A 13 -7.93 -22.03 3.32
C VAL A 13 -7.73 -23.03 2.18
N PHE A 14 -7.68 -22.57 0.92
CA PHE A 14 -7.42 -23.45 -0.22
C PHE A 14 -6.05 -24.13 -0.14
N PHE A 15 -5.02 -23.43 0.32
CA PHE A 15 -3.69 -23.98 0.52
C PHE A 15 -3.70 -25.13 1.53
N VAL A 16 -4.36 -24.94 2.68
CA VAL A 16 -4.48 -25.97 3.71
C VAL A 16 -5.23 -27.19 3.17
N ILE A 17 -6.34 -26.99 2.45
CA ILE A 17 -7.10 -28.09 1.85
C ILE A 17 -6.22 -28.86 0.83
N ALA A 18 -5.53 -28.16 -0.06
CA ALA A 18 -4.66 -28.79 -1.06
C ALA A 18 -3.49 -29.55 -0.43
N ALA A 19 -2.89 -29.01 0.64
CA ALA A 19 -1.82 -29.68 1.37
C ALA A 19 -2.31 -30.94 2.08
N LEU A 20 -3.49 -30.90 2.70
CA LEU A 20 -4.11 -32.06 3.32
C LEU A 20 -4.47 -33.15 2.30
N LEU A 21 -5.01 -32.78 1.15
CA LEU A 21 -5.29 -33.71 0.05
C LEU A 21 -4.00 -34.34 -0.50
N THR A 22 -2.94 -33.54 -0.67
CA THR A 22 -1.62 -34.03 -1.08
C THR A 22 -1.11 -35.11 -0.12
N LEU A 23 -1.15 -34.84 1.18
CA LEU A 23 -0.74 -35.78 2.22
C LEU A 23 -1.60 -37.05 2.20
N TRP A 24 -2.92 -36.90 2.08
CA TRP A 24 -3.86 -38.03 2.01
C TRP A 24 -3.58 -38.95 0.82
N PHE A 25 -3.40 -38.39 -0.39
CA PHE A 25 -3.09 -39.18 -1.58
C PHE A 25 -1.72 -39.86 -1.51
N ALA A 26 -0.73 -39.19 -0.93
CA ALA A 26 0.59 -39.78 -0.68
C ALA A 26 0.49 -40.99 0.26
N LEU A 27 -0.29 -40.90 1.35
CA LEU A 27 -0.53 -42.02 2.27
C LEU A 27 -1.30 -43.18 1.63
N LYS A 28 -2.13 -42.90 0.62
CA LYS A 28 -2.84 -43.91 -0.18
C LYS A 28 -2.03 -44.46 -1.35
N PHE A 29 -0.77 -44.04 -1.50
CA PHE A 29 0.11 -44.40 -2.61
C PHE A 29 -0.45 -44.03 -4.01
N ILE A 30 -1.30 -42.99 -4.08
CA ILE A 30 -1.84 -42.45 -5.34
C ILE A 30 -0.96 -41.27 -5.76
N TYR A 31 0.22 -41.58 -6.31
CA TYR A 31 1.27 -40.59 -6.54
C TYR A 31 0.91 -39.51 -7.58
N GLU A 32 0.16 -39.85 -8.63
CA GLU A 32 -0.25 -38.88 -9.65
C GLU A 32 -1.10 -37.75 -9.05
N ALA A 33 -2.09 -38.11 -8.22
CA ALA A 33 -2.94 -37.15 -7.54
C ALA A 33 -2.12 -36.32 -6.52
N ALA A 34 -1.25 -36.98 -5.74
CA ALA A 34 -0.39 -36.27 -4.79
C ALA A 34 0.52 -35.24 -5.49
N PHE A 35 1.07 -35.57 -6.66
CA PHE A 35 1.88 -34.64 -7.44
C PHE A 35 1.09 -33.42 -7.90
N ILE A 36 -0.13 -33.62 -8.42
CA ILE A 36 -1.00 -32.51 -8.88
C ILE A 36 -1.33 -31.58 -7.73
N PHE A 37 -1.84 -32.11 -6.60
CA PHE A 37 -2.21 -31.28 -5.44
C PHE A 37 -1.00 -30.63 -4.77
N GLY A 38 0.18 -31.26 -4.81
CA GLY A 38 1.43 -30.66 -4.33
C GLY A 38 1.80 -29.40 -5.12
N ASN A 39 1.73 -29.45 -6.44
CA ASN A 39 1.98 -28.28 -7.30
C ASN A 39 0.97 -27.15 -7.04
N ILE A 40 -0.32 -27.49 -6.92
CA ILE A 40 -1.38 -26.53 -6.56
C ILE A 40 -1.06 -25.86 -5.21
N SER A 41 -0.62 -26.64 -4.22
CA SER A 41 -0.26 -26.12 -2.89
C SER A 41 0.90 -25.11 -2.98
N ILE A 42 1.94 -25.39 -3.78
CA ILE A 42 3.06 -24.46 -3.99
C ILE A 42 2.56 -23.15 -4.61
N VAL A 43 1.73 -23.22 -5.65
CA VAL A 43 1.18 -22.02 -6.31
C VAL A 43 0.33 -21.19 -5.32
N LEU A 44 -0.53 -21.84 -4.53
CA LEU A 44 -1.34 -21.17 -3.52
C LEU A 44 -0.48 -20.52 -2.43
N LEU A 45 0.60 -21.19 -2.00
CA LEU A 45 1.55 -20.62 -1.04
C LEU A 45 2.20 -19.33 -1.58
N LEU A 46 2.60 -19.30 -2.85
CA LEU A 46 3.13 -18.09 -3.49
C LEU A 46 2.11 -16.94 -3.47
N TYR A 47 0.83 -17.22 -3.73
CA TYR A 47 -0.23 -16.22 -3.62
C TYR A 47 -0.43 -15.72 -2.19
N VAL A 48 -0.39 -16.60 -1.19
CA VAL A 48 -0.47 -16.21 0.23
C VAL A 48 0.69 -15.29 0.61
N ILE A 49 1.92 -15.63 0.22
CA ILE A 49 3.11 -14.82 0.46
C ILE A 49 2.97 -13.44 -0.20
N LYS A 50 2.54 -13.40 -1.47
CA LYS A 50 2.31 -12.15 -2.21
C LYS A 50 1.30 -11.25 -1.51
N GLN A 51 0.16 -11.80 -1.06
CA GLN A 51 -0.86 -11.03 -0.35
C GLN A 51 -0.39 -10.58 1.03
N ASN A 52 0.39 -11.40 1.74
CA ASN A 52 0.98 -11.00 3.02
C ASN A 52 1.93 -9.82 2.88
N ARG A 53 2.79 -9.82 1.83
CA ARG A 53 3.67 -8.68 1.54
C ARG A 53 2.87 -7.42 1.25
N LEU A 54 1.83 -7.50 0.40
CA LEU A 54 0.96 -6.35 0.12
C LEU A 54 0.28 -5.81 1.38
N LEU A 55 -0.19 -6.68 2.28
CA LEU A 55 -0.78 -6.26 3.55
C LEU A 55 0.23 -5.60 4.48
N TYR A 56 1.44 -6.16 4.55
CA TYR A 56 2.54 -5.60 5.33
C TYR A 56 2.89 -4.20 4.84
N ASP A 57 3.09 -4.03 3.53
CA ASP A 57 3.41 -2.74 2.92
C ASP A 57 2.29 -1.71 3.15
N THR A 58 1.03 -2.15 3.02
CA THR A 58 -0.13 -1.29 3.28
C THR A 58 -0.15 -0.83 4.74
N ARG A 59 0.09 -1.75 5.70
CA ARG A 59 0.13 -1.42 7.13
C ARG A 59 1.30 -0.50 7.45
N LEU A 60 2.49 -0.76 6.89
CA LEU A 60 3.66 0.07 7.11
C LEU A 60 3.39 1.54 6.77
N ILE A 61 2.76 1.79 5.62
CA ILE A 61 2.37 3.13 5.17
C ILE A 61 1.23 3.69 6.05
N TYR A 62 0.24 2.88 6.38
CA TYR A 62 -0.93 3.34 7.13
C TYR A 62 -0.61 3.69 8.59
N ASP A 63 0.18 2.85 9.25
CA ASP A 63 0.52 2.98 10.67
C ASP A 63 1.57 4.08 10.90
N ASN A 64 2.40 4.38 9.88
CA ASN A 64 3.37 5.49 9.90
C ASN A 64 2.91 6.64 9.00
N CYS A 65 1.62 6.93 9.01
CA CYS A 65 1.03 7.98 8.20
C CYS A 65 1.54 9.37 8.68
N ILE A 66 2.09 10.14 7.76
CA ILE A 66 2.46 11.54 7.97
C ILE A 66 1.19 12.39 7.94
N PHE A 67 0.43 12.31 6.84
CA PHE A 67 -0.85 13.00 6.71
C PHE A 67 -1.81 12.23 5.79
N LYS A 68 -3.12 12.47 5.99
CA LYS A 68 -4.21 11.87 5.23
C LYS A 68 -4.95 12.95 4.48
N ILE A 69 -5.24 12.70 3.21
CA ILE A 69 -6.12 13.55 2.42
C ILE A 69 -7.41 12.76 2.17
N PRO A 70 -8.58 13.28 2.58
CA PRO A 70 -9.83 12.71 2.14
C PRO A 70 -9.96 12.91 0.62
N SER A 71 -9.98 11.83 -0.17
CA SER A 71 -10.33 11.93 -1.58
C SER A 71 -11.80 12.32 -1.67
N ALA A 72 -12.07 13.52 -2.16
CA ALA A 72 -13.43 14.02 -2.31
C ALA A 72 -14.18 13.17 -3.34
N THR A 73 -15.11 12.34 -2.88
CA THR A 73 -16.14 11.74 -3.74
C THR A 73 -17.32 12.71 -3.83
N VAL A 74 -17.64 13.14 -5.05
CA VAL A 74 -18.91 13.83 -5.36
C VAL A 74 -20.06 12.89 -4.98
N SER A 75 -20.90 13.31 -4.03
CA SER A 75 -22.08 12.56 -3.60
C SER A 75 -23.22 12.75 -4.60
N THR A 76 -23.50 11.75 -5.42
CA THR A 76 -24.78 11.64 -6.13
C THR A 76 -25.83 11.15 -5.15
N SER A 77 -26.91 11.90 -4.99
CA SER A 77 -27.99 11.60 -4.05
C SER A 77 -28.65 10.24 -4.33
N ASN A 78 -29.05 9.54 -3.26
CA ASN A 78 -29.88 8.33 -3.24
C ASN A 78 -29.24 6.96 -3.49
N SER A 79 -28.04 6.71 -2.96
CA SER A 79 -27.76 5.34 -2.48
C SER A 79 -26.83 5.37 -1.28
N GLU A 80 -27.04 4.45 -0.34
CA GLU A 80 -26.16 4.17 0.80
C GLU A 80 -24.80 3.65 0.29
N ILE A 81 -23.99 4.55 -0.27
CA ILE A 81 -22.67 4.21 -0.77
C ILE A 81 -21.72 4.22 0.42
N LYS A 82 -21.63 3.08 1.10
CA LYS A 82 -20.48 2.66 1.91
C LYS A 82 -19.25 2.39 1.02
N LEU A 83 -18.93 3.28 0.08
CA LEU A 83 -17.58 3.35 -0.47
C LEU A 83 -16.80 4.22 0.51
N ALA A 84 -16.04 3.54 1.37
CA ALA A 84 -15.02 4.15 2.18
C ALA A 84 -14.36 5.27 1.37
N VAL A 85 -14.45 6.51 1.89
CA VAL A 85 -13.64 7.65 1.43
C VAL A 85 -12.27 7.09 1.07
N GLU A 86 -11.89 7.14 -0.20
CA GLU A 86 -10.59 6.63 -0.64
C GLU A 86 -9.52 7.56 -0.06
N GLU A 87 -9.21 7.38 1.23
CA GLU A 87 -8.22 8.19 1.94
C GLU A 87 -6.89 8.00 1.22
N ILE A 88 -6.35 9.12 0.74
CA ILE A 88 -4.97 9.16 0.26
C ILE A 88 -4.10 9.24 1.50
N VAL A 89 -3.24 8.25 1.67
CA VAL A 89 -2.37 8.16 2.85
C VAL A 89 -0.94 8.36 2.40
N VAL A 90 -0.26 9.35 2.98
CA VAL A 90 1.15 9.63 2.72
C VAL A 90 1.97 9.32 3.96
N SER A 91 3.07 8.60 3.79
CA SER A 91 3.98 8.16 4.84
C SER A 91 5.44 8.36 4.41
N ALA A 92 6.36 8.29 5.37
CA ALA A 92 7.79 8.16 5.10
C ALA A 92 8.14 6.94 4.23
N PHE A 93 7.29 5.90 4.18
CA PHE A 93 7.55 4.66 3.43
C PHE A 93 6.78 4.56 2.10
N GLY A 94 5.86 5.48 1.82
CA GLY A 94 5.07 5.39 0.61
C GLY A 94 3.78 6.19 0.62
N LEU A 95 2.99 5.94 -0.42
CA LEU A 95 1.73 6.58 -0.72
C LEU A 95 0.71 5.53 -1.13
N ILE A 96 -0.48 5.59 -0.53
CA ILE A 96 -1.64 4.79 -0.91
C ILE A 96 -2.67 5.73 -1.54
N ILE A 97 -3.12 5.39 -2.76
CA ILE A 97 -4.24 6.05 -3.44
C ILE A 97 -5.19 4.95 -3.91
N GLY A 98 -6.38 4.86 -3.29
CA GLY A 98 -7.34 3.80 -3.57
C GLY A 98 -6.72 2.41 -3.39
N ASN A 99 -6.59 1.65 -4.49
CA ASN A 99 -5.96 0.33 -4.50
C ASN A 99 -4.50 0.32 -5.01
N LYS A 100 -3.91 1.49 -5.26
CA LYS A 100 -2.51 1.62 -5.71
C LYS A 100 -1.61 1.96 -4.53
N ILE A 101 -0.45 1.29 -4.47
CA ILE A 101 0.59 1.52 -3.47
C ILE A 101 1.87 1.93 -4.20
N TYR A 102 2.35 3.13 -3.92
CA TYR A 102 3.66 3.63 -4.33
C TYR A 102 4.58 3.54 -3.12
N LYS A 103 5.71 2.85 -3.25
CA LYS A 103 6.62 2.59 -2.13
C LYS A 103 7.94 3.31 -2.37
N TRP A 104 8.53 3.80 -1.31
CA TRP A 104 9.89 4.32 -1.29
C TRP A 104 10.55 4.01 0.05
N GLY A 105 11.87 4.18 0.14
CA GLY A 105 12.63 3.81 1.34
C GLY A 105 12.80 2.29 1.52
N TYR A 106 12.25 1.48 0.60
CA TYR A 106 12.40 0.03 0.58
C TYR A 106 13.67 -0.33 -0.22
N HIS A 107 14.63 -1.03 0.40
CA HIS A 107 15.98 -1.37 -0.09
C HIS A 107 17.06 -0.27 0.02
N GLY A 108 16.88 0.72 0.89
CA GLY A 108 17.94 1.66 1.26
C GLY A 108 18.57 2.38 0.06
N ALA A 109 19.88 2.22 -0.13
CA ALA A 109 20.64 2.97 -1.14
C ALA A 109 20.22 2.69 -2.59
N TYR A 110 19.77 1.46 -2.89
CA TYR A 110 19.51 0.97 -4.25
C TYR A 110 18.03 0.97 -4.63
N GLY A 111 17.16 1.35 -3.70
CA GLY A 111 15.72 1.37 -3.90
C GLY A 111 15.18 2.71 -4.41
N VAL A 112 13.87 2.73 -4.65
CA VAL A 112 13.11 3.96 -4.88
C VAL A 112 13.15 4.80 -3.61
N LYS A 113 13.48 6.09 -3.75
CA LYS A 113 13.56 7.05 -2.65
C LYS A 113 12.62 8.21 -2.91
N LEU A 114 12.04 8.75 -1.83
CA LEU A 114 11.47 10.09 -1.87
C LEU A 114 12.62 11.08 -2.08
N LYS A 115 12.48 12.00 -3.02
CA LYS A 115 13.54 12.95 -3.43
C LYS A 115 13.19 14.39 -3.09
N ALA A 116 11.93 14.78 -3.28
CA ALA A 116 11.48 16.14 -3.02
C ALA A 116 10.00 16.16 -2.63
N ILE A 117 9.67 17.13 -1.80
CA ILE A 117 8.32 17.39 -1.29
C ILE A 117 8.06 18.89 -1.44
N GLU A 118 6.95 19.23 -2.10
CA GLU A 118 6.50 20.62 -2.25
C GLU A 118 5.05 20.72 -1.79
N ILE A 119 4.71 21.75 -1.01
CA ILE A 119 3.36 22.04 -0.55
C ILE A 119 2.99 23.49 -0.92
N ASN A 120 1.93 23.63 -1.71
CA ASN A 120 1.34 24.93 -2.09
C ASN A 120 -0.10 24.99 -1.53
N PRO A 121 -0.86 26.09 -1.64
CA PRO A 121 -2.21 26.16 -1.04
C PRO A 121 -3.22 25.14 -1.59
N GLU A 122 -3.00 24.65 -2.81
CA GLU A 122 -3.93 23.73 -3.48
C GLU A 122 -3.44 22.27 -3.52
N ARG A 123 -2.11 22.07 -3.54
CA ARG A 123 -1.49 20.78 -3.91
C ARG A 123 -0.24 20.45 -3.11
N VAL A 124 -0.08 19.16 -2.83
CA VAL A 124 1.16 18.53 -2.40
C VAL A 124 1.75 17.78 -3.58
N TYR A 125 3.04 17.98 -3.82
CA TYR A 125 3.80 17.26 -4.83
C TYR A 125 4.82 16.35 -4.15
N LEU A 126 4.85 15.09 -4.56
CA LEU A 126 5.79 14.09 -4.08
C LEU A 126 6.59 13.58 -5.26
N THR A 127 7.90 13.83 -5.26
CA THR A 127 8.81 13.32 -6.29
C THR A 127 9.61 12.16 -5.70
N PHE A 128 9.52 10.99 -6.32
CA PHE A 128 10.21 9.77 -5.88
C PHE A 128 10.78 8.99 -7.06
N GLY A 129 11.81 8.19 -6.81
CA GLY A 129 12.46 7.43 -7.87
C GLY A 129 13.78 6.82 -7.44
N ASP A 130 14.37 6.03 -8.34
CA ASP A 130 15.71 5.49 -8.18
C ASP A 130 16.72 6.27 -9.03
N ALA A 131 17.89 5.68 -9.29
CA ALA A 131 18.92 6.30 -10.13
C ALA A 131 18.53 6.38 -11.61
N SER A 132 17.61 5.54 -12.07
CA SER A 132 17.22 5.42 -13.47
C SER A 132 15.96 6.22 -13.82
N LYS A 133 14.99 6.27 -12.91
CA LYS A 133 13.66 6.83 -13.17
C LYS A 133 13.14 7.62 -11.98
N THR A 134 12.46 8.72 -12.28
CA THR A 134 11.73 9.54 -11.32
C THR A 134 10.29 9.71 -11.74
N ALA A 135 9.40 9.69 -10.76
CA ALA A 135 7.98 9.98 -10.89
C ALA A 135 7.61 11.13 -9.95
N ARG A 136 6.63 11.94 -10.36
CA ARG A 136 6.02 12.99 -9.54
C ARG A 136 4.54 12.67 -9.43
N VAL A 137 4.01 12.70 -8.21
CA VAL A 137 2.58 12.60 -7.94
C VAL A 137 2.09 13.92 -7.38
N GLU A 138 0.95 14.36 -7.89
CA GLU A 138 0.27 15.57 -7.45
C GLU A 138 -0.99 15.19 -6.69
N LEU A 139 -1.15 15.74 -5.50
CA LEU A 139 -2.27 15.48 -4.61
C LEU A 139 -2.95 16.80 -4.28
N LEU A 140 -4.20 16.95 -4.69
CA LEU A 140 -5.05 18.04 -4.19
C LEU A 140 -5.25 17.83 -2.69
N HIS A 141 -5.07 18.87 -1.88
CA HIS A 141 -5.36 18.80 -0.45
C HIS A 141 -6.33 19.90 -0.02
N GLY A 142 -7.16 19.57 0.98
CA GLY A 142 -8.10 20.51 1.58
C GLY A 142 -7.55 21.28 2.78
N ILE A 143 -6.22 21.29 2.98
CA ILE A 143 -5.61 22.03 4.08
C ILE A 143 -5.93 23.52 3.89
N THR A 144 -6.45 24.17 4.94
CA THR A 144 -6.80 25.59 4.93
C THR A 144 -5.97 26.40 5.92
N ASN A 145 -5.26 25.73 6.83
CA ASN A 145 -4.50 26.34 7.90
C ASN A 145 -2.99 26.22 7.65
N LYS A 146 -2.29 27.35 7.64
CA LYS A 146 -0.82 27.39 7.54
C LYS A 146 -0.12 26.60 8.64
N GLN A 147 -0.65 26.59 9.86
CA GLN A 147 -0.05 25.84 10.96
C GLN A 147 -0.03 24.35 10.69
N GLU A 148 -1.10 23.79 10.11
CA GLU A 148 -1.18 22.38 9.73
C GLU A 148 -0.11 22.02 8.69
N VAL A 149 0.17 22.91 7.73
CA VAL A 149 1.25 22.74 6.75
C VAL A 149 2.62 22.72 7.41
N LEU A 150 2.86 23.59 8.40
CA LEU A 150 4.12 23.62 9.14
C LEU A 150 4.31 22.34 9.97
N ASP A 151 3.24 21.84 10.58
CA ASP A 151 3.27 20.58 11.34
C ASP A 151 3.57 19.39 10.42
N ILE A 152 2.93 19.34 9.24
CA ILE A 152 3.20 18.33 8.20
C ILE A 152 4.65 18.43 7.70
N LYS A 153 5.13 19.63 7.39
CA LYS A 153 6.53 19.88 7.00
C LYS A 153 7.49 19.37 8.07
N GLN A 154 7.24 19.71 9.33
CA GLN A 154 8.10 19.28 10.43
C GLN A 154 8.11 17.75 10.58
N LYS A 155 6.94 17.11 10.44
CA LYS A 155 6.83 15.66 10.52
C LYS A 155 7.56 14.96 9.36
N PHE A 156 7.43 15.48 8.13
CA PHE A 156 8.21 15.00 6.99
C PHE A 156 9.71 15.07 7.24
N TRP A 157 10.20 16.20 7.73
CA TRP A 157 11.62 16.36 8.01
C TRP A 157 12.09 15.37 9.09
N ARG A 158 11.32 15.18 10.17
CA ARG A 158 11.65 14.23 11.24
C ARG A 158 11.67 12.77 10.78
N GLU A 159 10.72 12.37 9.93
CA GLU A 159 10.58 10.96 9.53
C GLU A 159 11.39 10.60 8.27
N THR A 160 11.65 11.56 7.37
CA THR A 160 12.30 11.30 6.08
C THR A 160 13.66 11.98 5.93
N GLY A 161 13.95 13.01 6.73
CA GLY A 161 15.13 13.86 6.57
C GLY A 161 15.07 14.81 5.37
N ILE A 162 14.00 14.78 4.58
CA ILE A 162 13.83 15.64 3.40
C ILE A 162 13.16 16.95 3.84
N ASP A 163 13.76 18.09 3.49
CA ASP A 163 13.12 19.38 3.73
C ASP A 163 11.99 19.60 2.72
N THR A 164 10.83 20.00 3.26
CA THR A 164 9.64 20.28 2.45
C THR A 164 9.64 21.74 2.04
N VAL A 165 9.56 22.00 0.73
CA VAL A 165 9.39 23.35 0.20
C VAL A 165 7.94 23.76 0.36
N VAL A 166 7.70 24.90 1.01
CA VAL A 166 6.34 25.44 1.22
C VAL A 166 6.24 26.77 0.50
N ASN A 167 5.35 26.90 -0.48
CA ASN A 167 5.15 28.13 -1.25
C ASN A 167 3.73 28.67 -1.09
N GLY A 168 3.57 30.00 -1.08
CA GLY A 168 2.25 30.64 -1.18
C GLY A 168 1.36 30.53 0.07
N TRP A 169 1.92 30.17 1.22
CA TRP A 169 1.25 30.06 2.52
C TRP A 169 1.63 31.19 3.46
#